data_AF-A0A328SY89-F1
#
_entry.id   AF-A0A328SY89-F1
#
_cell.length_a   1.000
_cell.length_b   1.000
_cell.length_c   1.000
_cell.angle_alpha   90.00
_cell.angle_beta   90.00
_cell.angle_gamma   90.00
#
_symmetry.space_group_name_H-M   'P 1'
#
loop_
_entity.id
_entity.type
_entity.pdbx_description
1 polymer ?
#
loop_
_entity_poly.entity_id
_entity_poly.type
_entity_poly.pdbx_seq_one_letter_code
_entity_poly.pdbx_strand_id
1 'polypeptide(L)'
;MGSTENLENQSLLIEALEAFLGSRIGVVEATRLICSACFALRQDNNPLFTPFIGINSETHIFSVGPARELWAHEALVRYDQERAFQEQNFNAFATRSAIALLAWARAQEF
;
A
#
# COMPACT_ATOMS: atom_id res chain seq x y z
N MET A 1 25.43 2.19 -6.86
CA MET A 1 24.25 1.29 -6.84
C MET A 1 22.95 2.01 -6.46
N GLY A 2 22.97 3.11 -5.69
CA GLY A 2 21.73 3.70 -5.14
C GLY A 2 20.81 4.52 -6.06
N SER A 3 21.18 4.87 -7.30
CA SER A 3 20.31 5.69 -8.16
C SER A 3 19.27 4.85 -8.92
N THR A 4 19.69 3.72 -9.51
CA THR A 4 18.80 2.83 -10.27
C THR A 4 17.76 2.17 -9.37
N GLU A 5 18.19 1.66 -8.21
CA GLU A 5 17.30 1.05 -7.21
C GLU A 5 16.25 2.04 -6.67
N ASN A 6 16.63 3.31 -6.48
CA ASN A 6 15.68 4.34 -6.06
C ASN A 6 14.65 4.65 -7.15
N LEU A 7 15.05 4.69 -8.42
CA LEU A 7 14.14 4.90 -9.55
C LEU A 7 13.15 3.74 -9.71
N GLU A 8 13.62 2.50 -9.51
CA GLU A 8 12.76 1.31 -9.50
C GLU A 8 11.75 1.38 -8.34
N ASN A 9 12.20 1.68 -7.13
CA ASN A 9 11.31 1.80 -5.96
C ASN A 9 10.29 2.95 -6.10
N GLN A 10 10.69 4.06 -6.72
CA GLN A 10 9.79 5.17 -7.02
C GLN A 10 8.74 4.79 -8.08
N SER A 11 9.16 4.05 -9.10
CA SER A 11 8.25 3.53 -10.12
C SER A 11 7.23 2.57 -9.52
N LEU A 12 7.67 1.65 -8.64
CA LEU A 12 6.80 0.74 -7.90
C LEU A 12 5.81 1.48 -6.98
N LEU A 13 6.24 2.56 -6.33
CA LEU A 13 5.35 3.40 -5.53
C LEU A 13 4.24 4.03 -6.39
N ILE A 14 4.61 4.62 -7.53
CA ILE A 14 3.65 5.26 -8.46
C ILE A 14 2.68 4.20 -8.99
N GLU A 15 3.17 3.04 -9.42
CA GLU A 15 2.34 1.95 -9.91
C GLU A 15 1.33 1.46 -8.85
N ALA A 16 1.77 1.30 -7.61
CA ALA A 16 0.89 0.90 -6.50
C ALA A 16 -0.20 1.95 -6.23
N LEU A 17 0.16 3.23 -6.23
CA LEU A 17 -0.79 4.34 -6.03
C LEU A 17 -1.81 4.41 -7.18
N GLU A 18 -1.36 4.27 -8.42
CA GLU A 18 -2.25 4.26 -9.58
C GLU A 18 -3.14 3.02 -9.63
N ALA A 19 -2.62 1.85 -9.24
CA ALA A 19 -3.41 0.63 -9.13
C ALA A 19 -4.50 0.77 -8.07
N PHE A 20 -4.18 1.37 -6.91
CA PHE A 20 -5.14 1.63 -5.86
C PHE A 20 -6.21 2.66 -6.29
N LEU A 21 -5.79 3.82 -6.80
CA LEU A 21 -6.72 4.86 -7.26
C LEU A 21 -7.56 4.40 -8.46
N GLY A 22 -7.02 3.51 -9.28
CA GLY A 22 -7.73 2.84 -10.37
C GLY A 22 -8.60 1.66 -9.93
N SER A 23 -8.75 1.42 -8.62
CA SER A 23 -9.52 0.30 -8.05
C SER A 23 -9.09 -1.10 -8.55
N ARG A 24 -7.84 -1.25 -8.98
CA ARG A 24 -7.26 -2.53 -9.40
C ARG A 24 -6.82 -3.39 -8.22
N ILE A 25 -6.46 -2.75 -7.11
CA ILE A 25 -6.07 -3.38 -5.85
C ILE A 25 -6.80 -2.74 -4.68
N GLY A 26 -6.99 -3.51 -3.59
CA GLY A 26 -7.63 -3.05 -2.36
C GLY A 26 -6.71 -2.20 -1.47
N VAL A 27 -7.29 -1.56 -0.46
CA VAL A 27 -6.56 -0.68 0.50
C VAL A 27 -5.42 -1.44 1.17
N VAL A 28 -5.66 -2.69 1.58
CA VAL A 28 -4.70 -3.48 2.36
C VAL A 28 -3.51 -3.90 1.49
N GLU A 29 -3.75 -4.24 0.23
CA GLU A 29 -2.68 -4.57 -0.72
C GLU A 29 -1.88 -3.33 -1.13
N ALA A 30 -2.57 -2.23 -1.45
CA ALA A 30 -1.94 -0.95 -1.77
C ALA A 30 -1.02 -0.48 -0.63
N THR A 31 -1.51 -0.55 0.59
CA THR A 31 -0.76 -0.12 1.78
C THR A 31 0.54 -0.89 1.97
N ARG A 32 0.54 -2.20 1.72
CA ARG A 32 1.77 -3.03 1.81
C ARG A 32 2.81 -2.64 0.77
N LEU A 33 2.39 -2.42 -0.47
CA LEU A 33 3.28 -1.97 -1.53
C LEU A 33 3.85 -0.58 -1.23
N ILE A 34 3.01 0.35 -0.79
CA ILE A 34 3.40 1.72 -0.43
C ILE A 34 4.38 1.72 0.77
N CYS A 35 4.12 0.93 1.81
CA CYS A 35 5.03 0.81 2.95
C CYS A 35 6.35 0.16 2.56
N SER A 36 6.34 -0.85 1.69
CA SER A 36 7.57 -1.45 1.15
C SER A 36 8.43 -0.41 0.44
N ALA A 37 7.82 0.38 -0.45
CA ALA A 37 8.51 1.46 -1.15
C ALA A 37 8.99 2.57 -0.21
N CYS A 38 8.20 2.91 0.82
CA CYS A 38 8.56 3.89 1.85
C CYS A 38 9.91 3.57 2.50
N PHE A 39 10.07 2.33 2.98
CA PHE A 39 11.30 1.90 3.65
C PHE A 39 12.46 1.76 2.66
N ALA A 40 12.20 1.26 1.45
CA ALA A 40 13.23 1.15 0.41
C ALA A 40 13.79 2.54 0.01
N LEU A 41 12.93 3.55 -0.08
CA LEU A 41 13.29 4.94 -0.38
C LEU A 41 13.78 5.75 0.84
N ARG A 42 13.79 5.14 2.04
CA ARG A 42 14.11 5.81 3.33
C ARG A 42 13.25 7.05 3.59
N GLN A 43 11.95 6.95 3.28
CA GLN A 43 10.94 7.99 3.44
C GLN A 43 10.08 7.78 4.69
N ASP A 44 10.55 6.99 5.66
CA ASP A 44 9.86 6.68 6.91
C ASP A 44 9.55 7.92 7.77
N ASN A 45 10.29 9.02 7.57
CA ASN A 45 10.03 10.32 8.20
C ASN A 45 9.12 11.25 7.38
N ASN A 46 8.68 10.85 6.18
CA ASN A 46 7.82 11.67 5.33
C ASN A 46 6.35 11.53 5.76
N PRO A 47 5.68 12.62 6.21
CA PRO A 47 4.31 12.56 6.73
C PRO A 47 3.26 12.04 5.74
N LEU A 48 3.55 12.07 4.43
CA LEU A 48 2.65 11.54 3.40
C LEU A 48 2.51 10.01 3.47
N PHE A 49 3.47 9.32 4.09
CA PHE A 49 3.41 7.86 4.30
C PHE A 49 2.73 7.45 5.61
N THR A 50 2.61 8.37 6.59
CA THR A 50 2.02 8.09 7.90
C THR A 50 0.63 7.43 7.84
N PRO A 51 -0.31 7.88 6.97
CA PRO A 51 -1.60 7.20 6.82
C PRO A 51 -1.48 5.72 6.49
N PHE A 52 -0.58 5.38 5.57
CA PHE A 52 -0.38 4.00 5.11
C PHE A 52 0.33 3.16 6.17
N ILE A 53 1.31 3.72 6.87
CA ILE A 53 1.96 3.03 8.00
C ILE A 53 0.92 2.66 9.07
N GLY A 54 0.03 3.59 9.42
CA GLY A 54 -1.06 3.34 10.37
C GLY A 54 -2.05 2.28 9.88
N ILE A 55 -2.48 2.34 8.62
CA ILE A 55 -3.36 1.31 8.05
C ILE A 55 -2.64 -0.05 8.05
N ASN A 56 -1.35 -0.10 7.72
CA ASN A 56 -0.58 -1.34 7.69
C ASN A 56 -0.50 -1.99 9.07
N SER A 57 -0.31 -1.20 10.14
CA SER A 57 -0.28 -1.73 11.51
C SER A 57 -1.63 -2.32 11.93
N GLU A 58 -2.75 -1.75 11.49
CA GLU A 58 -4.09 -2.25 11.79
C GLU A 58 -4.48 -3.47 10.94
N THR A 59 -3.86 -3.66 9.77
CA THR A 59 -4.28 -4.65 8.77
C THR A 59 -3.25 -5.76 8.50
N HIS A 60 -2.17 -5.80 9.29
CA HIS A 60 -1.05 -6.74 9.14
C HIS A 60 -1.47 -8.22 9.15
N ILE A 61 -2.59 -8.56 9.83
CA ILE A 61 -3.11 -9.92 9.97
C ILE A 61 -3.66 -10.50 8.66
N PHE A 62 -4.15 -9.67 7.73
CA PHE A 62 -4.82 -10.16 6.53
C PHE A 62 -3.81 -10.60 5.48
N SER A 63 -3.81 -11.84 5.03
CA SER A 63 -2.90 -12.27 3.95
C SER A 63 -3.29 -11.67 2.60
N VAL A 64 -2.29 -11.18 1.86
CA VAL A 64 -2.43 -10.67 0.48
C VAL A 64 -1.35 -11.28 -0.42
N GLY A 65 -1.58 -11.21 -1.74
CA GLY A 65 -0.63 -11.71 -2.73
C GLY A 65 -0.30 -13.20 -2.55
N PRO A 66 0.94 -13.62 -2.88
CA PRO A 66 1.35 -15.03 -2.83
C PRO A 66 1.24 -15.68 -1.45
N ALA A 67 1.32 -14.90 -0.37
CA ALA A 67 1.20 -15.43 1.00
C ALA A 67 -0.16 -16.12 1.24
N ARG A 68 -1.20 -15.76 0.47
CA ARG A 68 -2.53 -16.40 0.55
C ARG A 68 -2.50 -17.87 0.16
N GLU A 69 -1.57 -18.29 -0.70
CA GLU A 69 -1.44 -19.69 -1.14
C GLU A 69 -1.02 -20.63 0.00
N LEU A 70 -0.44 -20.06 1.06
CA LEU A 70 0.02 -20.80 2.24
C LEU A 70 -1.05 -20.91 3.35
N TRP A 71 -2.20 -20.27 3.18
CA TRP A 71 -3.27 -20.25 4.19
C TRP A 71 -4.31 -21.33 3.93
N ALA A 72 -4.85 -21.90 5.01
CA ALA A 72 -6.02 -22.78 4.92
C ALA A 72 -7.22 -22.03 4.32
N HIS A 73 -7.95 -22.69 3.43
CA HIS A 73 -9.08 -22.08 2.73
C HIS A 73 -10.14 -21.48 3.67
N GLU A 74 -10.48 -22.20 4.75
CA GLU A 74 -11.42 -21.74 5.77
C GLU A 74 -10.98 -20.45 6.49
N ALA A 75 -9.67 -20.30 6.73
CA ALA A 75 -9.12 -19.09 7.32
C ALA A 75 -9.24 -17.91 6.34
N LEU A 76 -8.94 -18.14 5.04
CA LEU A 76 -9.09 -17.12 4.01
C LEU A 76 -10.54 -16.60 3.92
N VAL A 77 -11.53 -17.50 3.91
CA VAL A 77 -12.95 -17.11 3.85
C VAL A 77 -13.33 -16.22 5.03
N ARG A 78 -12.91 -16.58 6.25
CA ARG A 78 -13.20 -15.80 7.46
C ARG A 78 -12.55 -14.42 7.40
N TYR A 79 -11.24 -14.36 7.10
CA TYR A 79 -10.49 -13.12 7.13
C TYR A 79 -10.77 -12.21 5.93
N ASP A 80 -11.25 -12.73 4.80
CA ASP A 80 -11.64 -11.91 3.66
C ASP A 80 -12.88 -11.06 3.96
N GLN A 81 -13.83 -11.58 4.73
CA GLN A 81 -15.01 -10.80 5.17
C GLN A 81 -14.59 -9.64 6.09
N GLU A 82 -13.72 -9.92 7.06
CA GLU A 82 -13.19 -8.92 7.98
C GLU A 82 -12.33 -7.88 7.25
N ARG A 83 -11.49 -8.34 6.30
CA ARG A 83 -10.70 -7.48 5.43
C ARG A 83 -11.59 -6.54 4.63
N ALA A 84 -12.63 -7.05 3.97
CA ALA A 84 -13.53 -6.22 3.16
C ALA A 84 -14.19 -5.11 3.99
N PHE A 85 -14.60 -5.42 5.23
CA PHE A 85 -15.14 -4.43 6.17
C PHE A 85 -14.10 -3.35 6.54
N GLN A 86 -12.87 -3.76 6.88
CA GLN A 86 -11.80 -2.81 7.21
C GLN A 86 -11.41 -1.95 6.01
N GLU A 87 -11.30 -2.54 4.81
CA GLU A 87 -11.01 -1.82 3.59
C GLU A 87 -12.08 -0.76 3.29
N GLN A 88 -13.36 -1.06 3.52
CA GLN A 88 -14.44 -0.09 3.37
C GLN A 88 -14.28 1.09 4.34
N ASN A 89 -13.93 0.83 5.60
CA ASN A 89 -13.71 1.88 6.62
C ASN A 89 -12.53 2.80 6.28
N PHE A 90 -11.45 2.24 5.73
CA PHE A 90 -10.26 3.01 5.38
C PHE A 90 -10.32 3.67 4.00
N ASN A 91 -11.18 3.21 3.08
CA ASN A 91 -11.17 3.60 1.67
C ASN A 91 -11.14 5.11 1.45
N ALA A 92 -12.06 5.85 2.09
CA ALA A 92 -12.17 7.30 1.89
C ALA A 92 -10.96 8.07 2.42
N PHE A 93 -10.31 7.58 3.47
CA PHE A 93 -9.10 8.17 4.02
C PHE A 93 -7.88 7.83 3.16
N ALA A 94 -7.70 6.54 2.86
CA ALA A 94 -6.62 6.02 2.02
C ALA A 94 -6.61 6.68 0.63
N THR A 95 -7.78 6.87 0.00
CA THR A 95 -7.91 7.53 -1.30
C THR A 95 -7.38 8.97 -1.27
N ARG A 96 -7.76 9.76 -0.25
CA ARG A 96 -7.27 11.15 -0.12
C ARG A 96 -5.76 11.20 0.09
N SER A 97 -5.24 10.32 0.95
CA SER A 97 -3.80 10.21 1.19
C SER A 97 -3.03 9.76 -0.06
N ALA A 98 -3.59 8.84 -0.84
CA ALA A 98 -2.98 8.35 -2.07
C ALA A 98 -2.88 9.42 -3.15
N ILE A 99 -3.90 10.28 -3.29
CA ILE A 99 -3.86 11.43 -4.21
C ILE A 99 -2.70 12.37 -3.85
N ALA A 100 -2.57 12.71 -2.56
CA ALA A 100 -1.51 13.60 -2.08
C ALA A 100 -0.11 12.96 -2.28
N LEU A 101 0.03 11.68 -1.95
CA LEU A 101 1.30 10.97 -2.09
C LEU A 101 1.69 10.78 -3.56
N LEU A 102 0.74 10.52 -4.47
CA LEU A 102 1.01 10.40 -5.91
C LEU A 102 1.48 11.73 -6.51
N ALA A 103 0.85 12.84 -6.12
CA ALA A 103 1.28 14.16 -6.56
C ALA A 103 2.73 14.46 -6.12
N TRP A 104 3.07 14.11 -4.88
CA TRP A 104 4.45 14.22 -4.39
C TRP A 104 5.41 13.30 -5.14
N ALA A 105 5.06 12.02 -5.33
CA ALA A 105 5.93 11.03 -5.96
C ALA A 105 6.31 11.41 -7.39
N ARG A 106 5.36 11.96 -8.17
CA ARG A 106 5.59 12.47 -9.53
C ARG A 106 6.44 13.75 -9.55
N ALA A 107 6.32 14.59 -8.52
CA ALA A 107 7.16 15.79 -8.41
C ALA A 107 8.63 15.47 -8.13
N GLN A 108 8.95 14.26 -7.66
CA GLN A 108 10.32 13.79 -7.45
C GLN A 108 10.94 13.15 -8.72
N GLU A 109 10.21 13.07 -9.84
CA GLU A 109 10.75 12.54 -11.12
C GLU A 109 11.63 13.56 -11.88
N PHE A 110 11.72 14.81 -11.39
CA PHE A 110 12.44 15.94 -11.98
C PHE A 110 13.52 16.49 -11.04
#